data_AF-A0A7C3KSS1-F1
#
_entry.id   AF-A0A7C3KSS1-F1
#
_cell.length_a   1.000
_cell.length_b   1.000
_cell.length_c   1.000
_cell.angle_alpha   90.00
_cell.angle_beta   90.00
_cell.angle_gamma   90.00
#
_symmetry.space_group_name_H-M   'P 1'
#
loop_
_entity.id
_entity.type
_entity.pdbx_description
1 polymer ?
#
loop_
_entity_poly.entity_id
_entity_poly.type
_entity_poly.pdbx_seq_one_letter_code
_entity_poly.pdbx_strand_id
1 'polypeptide(L)'
;MSGKKIGLYTATSIVIANMIGTGVFTSLGFQVAGIQTGFAIIMLWVLGGIAALTGALCYGEIGAMLPRSGGEYHYLSKIYHPAMGFVSGWVSATVGFAAPVALASFAFGEYLNNIVPGINIEHTAAGIVAVITLIHCISLKAGSIFQNISTS
;
A
#
# COMPACT_ATOMS: atom_id res chain seq x y z
N MET A 1 7.04 -23.30 -22.39
CA MET A 1 6.54 -23.04 -21.02
C MET A 1 7.56 -22.12 -20.34
N SER A 2 7.31 -20.80 -20.30
CA SER A 2 8.25 -19.84 -19.70
C SER A 2 8.24 -20.04 -18.19
N GLY A 3 9.38 -20.40 -17.60
CA GLY A 3 9.50 -20.65 -16.16
C GLY A 3 9.01 -19.45 -15.36
N LYS A 4 8.27 -19.72 -14.27
CA LYS A 4 7.83 -18.68 -13.34
C LYS A 4 9.05 -17.86 -12.92
N LYS A 5 9.11 -16.58 -13.33
CA LYS A 5 10.22 -15.66 -13.01
C LYS A 5 10.36 -15.40 -11.50
N ILE A 6 9.36 -15.77 -10.70
CA ILE A 6 9.30 -15.61 -9.26
C ILE A 6 8.81 -16.93 -8.65
N GLY A 7 9.56 -17.51 -7.71
CA GLY A 7 9.18 -18.71 -6.97
C GLY A 7 8.15 -18.43 -5.87
N LEU A 8 7.52 -19.48 -5.33
CA LEU A 8 6.49 -19.34 -4.28
C LEU A 8 7.02 -18.61 -3.05
N TYR A 9 8.20 -18.99 -2.55
CA TYR A 9 8.82 -18.35 -1.40
C TYR A 9 9.02 -16.84 -1.64
N THR A 10 9.65 -16.48 -2.75
CA THR A 10 9.87 -15.07 -3.13
C THR A 10 8.55 -14.31 -3.28
N ALA A 11 7.55 -14.91 -3.92
CA ALA A 11 6.23 -14.29 -4.08
C ALA A 11 5.56 -14.03 -2.72
N THR A 12 5.56 -15.02 -1.82
CA THR A 12 5.00 -14.89 -0.47
C THR A 12 5.75 -13.84 0.34
N SER A 13 7.08 -13.82 0.30
CA SER A 13 7.89 -12.82 1.00
C SER A 13 7.61 -11.40 0.52
N ILE A 14 7.46 -11.18 -0.79
CA ILE A 14 7.10 -9.88 -1.36
C ILE A 14 5.71 -9.45 -0.88
N VAL A 15 4.74 -10.36 -0.85
CA VAL A 15 3.40 -10.06 -0.35
C VAL A 15 3.44 -9.68 1.13
N ILE A 16 4.15 -10.44 1.98
CA ILE A 16 4.30 -10.13 3.41
C ILE A 16 4.95 -8.75 3.60
N ALA A 17 6.03 -8.46 2.89
CA ALA A 17 6.72 -7.17 2.98
C ALA A 17 5.84 -5.99 2.56
N ASN A 18 4.99 -6.17 1.53
CA ASN A 18 4.05 -5.14 1.10
C ASN A 18 2.86 -4.97 2.06
N MET A 19 2.46 -6.01 2.78
CA MET A 19 1.35 -5.94 3.75
C MET A 19 1.80 -5.31 5.09
N ILE A 20 3.01 -5.60 5.54
CA ILE A 20 3.56 -5.03 6.78
C ILE A 20 4.17 -3.66 6.48
N GLY A 21 3.32 -2.63 6.43
CA GLY A 21 3.73 -1.23 6.23
C GLY A 21 3.72 -0.40 7.51
N THR A 22 3.95 0.91 7.35
CA THR A 22 3.85 1.92 8.43
C THR A 22 2.43 2.04 9.04
N GLY A 23 1.43 1.48 8.37
CA GLY A 23 0.03 1.47 8.80
C GLY A 23 -0.21 0.74 10.12
N VAL A 24 0.61 -0.25 10.50
CA VAL A 24 0.51 -0.91 11.81
C VAL A 24 0.80 0.09 12.92
N PHE A 25 1.89 0.85 12.80
CA PHE A 25 2.30 1.85 13.79
C PHE A 25 1.35 3.06 13.83
N THR A 26 0.92 3.52 12.65
CA THR A 26 0.06 4.71 12.52
C THR A 26 -1.37 4.42 12.99
N SER A 27 -1.97 3.31 12.54
CA SER A 27 -3.33 2.94 12.93
C SER A 27 -3.42 2.61 14.42
N LEU A 28 -2.43 1.93 14.98
CA LEU A 28 -2.37 1.69 16.43
C LEU A 28 -2.30 3.00 17.22
N GLY A 29 -1.51 3.97 16.77
CA GLY A 29 -1.43 5.29 17.41
C GLY A 29 -2.78 5.98 17.52
N PHE A 30 -3.57 6.00 16.44
CA PHE A 30 -4.93 6.55 16.46
C PHE A 30 -5.91 5.71 17.28
N GLN A 31 -5.81 4.38 17.21
CA GLN A 31 -6.69 3.47 17.95
C GLN A 31 -6.50 3.62 19.46
N VAL A 32 -5.26 3.70 19.94
CA VAL A 32 -4.95 3.85 21.38
C VAL A 32 -5.38 5.21 21.92
N ALA A 33 -5.42 6.25 21.08
CA ALA A 33 -5.95 7.56 21.48
C ALA A 33 -7.47 7.49 21.77
N GLY A 34 -8.23 6.72 20.98
CA GLY A 34 -9.69 6.60 21.13
C GLY A 34 -10.18 5.40 21.96
N ILE A 35 -9.38 4.34 22.08
CA ILE A 35 -9.74 3.06 22.72
C ILE A 35 -8.76 2.80 23.86
N GLN A 36 -9.26 2.95 25.09
CA GLN A 36 -8.43 2.87 26.31
C GLN A 36 -8.32 1.43 26.88
N THR A 37 -8.94 0.43 26.24
CA THR A 37 -8.89 -0.97 26.68
C THR A 37 -8.11 -1.84 25.69
N GLY A 38 -7.03 -2.47 26.17
CA GLY A 38 -6.19 -3.34 25.34
C GLY A 38 -6.96 -4.52 24.73
N PHE A 39 -7.96 -5.05 25.42
CA PHE A 39 -8.83 -6.10 24.90
C PHE A 39 -9.61 -5.66 23.65
N ALA A 40 -10.16 -4.45 23.64
CA ALA A 40 -10.91 -3.94 22.48
C ALA A 40 -10.01 -3.74 21.26
N ILE A 41 -8.77 -3.27 21.47
CA ILE A 41 -7.77 -3.16 20.41
C ILE A 41 -7.45 -4.54 19.85
N ILE A 42 -7.12 -5.52 20.70
CA ILE A 42 -6.81 -6.89 20.24
C ILE A 42 -7.99 -7.49 19.46
N MET A 43 -9.22 -7.34 19.94
CA MET A 43 -10.41 -7.83 19.23
C MET A 43 -10.58 -7.16 17.87
N LEU A 44 -10.33 -5.86 17.75
CA LEU A 44 -10.38 -5.13 16.48
C LEU A 44 -9.35 -5.70 15.49
N TRP A 45 -8.14 -6.00 15.95
CA TRP A 45 -7.10 -6.62 15.12
C TRP A 45 -7.45 -8.04 14.69
N VAL A 46 -8.01 -8.85 15.59
CA VAL A 46 -8.47 -10.22 15.27
C VAL A 46 -9.57 -10.18 14.21
N LEU A 47 -10.58 -9.33 14.39
CA LEU A 47 -11.68 -9.19 13.43
C LEU A 47 -11.19 -8.67 12.07
N GLY A 48 -10.31 -7.66 12.08
CA GLY A 48 -9.67 -7.17 10.86
C GLY A 48 -8.84 -8.24 10.15
N GLY A 49 -8.11 -9.06 10.90
CA GLY A 49 -7.35 -10.19 10.37
C GLY A 49 -8.22 -11.26 9.73
N ILE A 50 -9.36 -11.60 10.34
CA ILE A 50 -10.33 -12.55 9.77
C ILE A 50 -10.90 -11.99 8.46
N ALA A 51 -11.31 -10.72 8.44
CA ALA A 51 -11.84 -10.08 7.23
C ALA A 51 -10.79 -10.00 6.11
N ALA A 52 -9.52 -9.74 6.44
CA ALA A 52 -8.44 -9.74 5.46
C ALA A 52 -8.18 -11.15 4.91
N LEU A 53 -8.21 -12.18 5.76
CA LEU A 53 -8.02 -13.57 5.36
C LEU A 53 -9.12 -14.04 4.40
N THR A 54 -10.39 -13.77 4.71
CA THR A 54 -11.50 -14.13 3.83
C THR A 54 -11.38 -13.44 2.47
N GLY A 55 -11.05 -12.14 2.46
CA GLY A 55 -10.76 -11.41 1.23
C GLY A 55 -9.61 -12.02 0.42
N ALA A 56 -8.50 -12.40 1.07
CA ALA A 56 -7.36 -13.03 0.41
C ALA A 56 -7.71 -14.38 -0.22
N LEU A 57 -8.55 -15.19 0.44
CA LEU A 57 -9.02 -16.47 -0.10
C LEU A 57 -9.91 -16.25 -1.34
N CYS A 58 -10.86 -15.32 -1.29
CA CYS A 58 -11.69 -14.97 -2.45
C CYS A 58 -10.85 -14.46 -3.62
N TYR A 59 -9.86 -13.61 -3.36
CA TYR A 59 -8.92 -13.15 -4.39
C TYR A 59 -8.05 -14.29 -4.94
N GLY A 60 -7.67 -15.26 -4.11
CA GLY A 60 -6.96 -16.46 -4.53
C GLY A 60 -7.75 -17.30 -5.52
N GLU A 61 -9.04 -17.51 -5.27
CA GLU A 61 -9.94 -18.24 -6.17
C GLU A 61 -10.12 -17.52 -7.51
N ILE A 62 -10.39 -16.21 -7.47
CA ILE A 62 -10.54 -15.39 -8.68
C ILE A 62 -9.23 -15.36 -9.48
N GLY A 63 -8.10 -15.20 -8.80
CA GLY A 63 -6.77 -15.19 -9.43
C GLY A 63 -6.40 -16.53 -10.08
N ALA A 64 -6.85 -17.65 -9.52
CA ALA A 64 -6.70 -18.96 -10.12
C ALA A 64 -7.62 -19.15 -11.35
N MET A 65 -8.84 -18.61 -11.30
CA MET A 65 -9.83 -18.69 -12.39
C MET A 65 -9.48 -17.77 -13.57
N LEU A 66 -8.89 -16.60 -13.32
CA LEU A 66 -8.54 -15.57 -14.31
C LEU A 66 -7.01 -15.29 -14.30
N PRO A 67 -6.17 -16.21 -14.82
CA PRO A 67 -4.71 -16.20 -14.63
C PRO A 67 -3.95 -15.18 -15.50
N ARG A 68 -4.62 -14.17 -16.06
CA ARG A 68 -3.96 -13.11 -16.83
C ARG A 68 -3.54 -11.95 -15.93
N SER A 69 -2.41 -11.34 -16.27
CA SER A 69 -1.94 -10.11 -15.64
C SER A 69 -2.94 -8.97 -15.85
N GLY A 70 -3.22 -8.22 -14.77
CA GLY A 70 -4.09 -7.04 -14.81
C GLY A 70 -4.90 -6.79 -13.53
N GLY A 71 -4.82 -7.67 -12.51
CA GLY A 71 -5.39 -7.44 -11.19
C GLY A 71 -6.88 -7.12 -11.21
N GLU A 72 -7.31 -6.16 -10.37
CA GLU A 72 -8.71 -5.73 -10.24
C GLU A 72 -9.32 -5.24 -11.55
N TYR A 73 -8.54 -4.52 -12.37
CA TYR A 73 -8.98 -4.09 -13.71
C TYR A 73 -9.40 -5.31 -14.54
N HIS A 74 -8.57 -6.36 -14.55
CA HIS A 74 -8.85 -7.57 -15.32
C HIS A 74 -10.04 -8.34 -14.76
N TYR A 75 -10.12 -8.51 -13.44
CA TYR A 75 -11.21 -9.23 -12.78
C TYR A 75 -12.56 -8.56 -13.04
N LEU A 76 -12.66 -7.24 -12.79
CA LEU A 76 -13.90 -6.51 -12.96
C LEU A 76 -14.32 -6.37 -14.43
N SER A 77 -13.35 -6.22 -15.34
CA SER A 77 -13.62 -6.23 -16.79
C SER A 77 -14.22 -7.55 -17.28
N LYS A 78 -13.84 -8.67 -16.64
CA LYS A 78 -14.26 -10.02 -17.03
C LYS A 78 -15.50 -10.51 -16.32
N ILE A 79 -15.67 -10.18 -15.05
CA ILE A 79 -16.79 -10.64 -14.22
C ILE A 79 -18.03 -9.76 -14.43
N TYR A 80 -17.85 -8.45 -14.54
CA TYR A 80 -18.97 -7.50 -14.60
C TYR A 80 -19.11 -6.85 -15.97
N HIS A 81 -18.21 -5.93 -16.32
CA HIS A 81 -18.26 -5.18 -17.57
C HIS A 81 -16.93 -4.43 -17.79
N PRO A 82 -16.46 -4.22 -19.04
CA PRO A 82 -15.25 -3.45 -19.33
C PRO A 82 -15.24 -2.04 -18.70
N ALA A 83 -16.40 -1.39 -18.60
CA ALA A 83 -16.53 -0.08 -17.95
C ALA A 83 -16.19 -0.13 -16.44
N MET A 84 -16.57 -1.20 -15.74
CA MET A 84 -16.25 -1.36 -14.32
C MET A 84 -14.76 -1.59 -14.10
N GLY A 85 -14.12 -2.34 -15.01
CA GLY A 85 -12.67 -2.46 -15.01
C GLY A 85 -11.98 -1.12 -15.27
N PHE A 86 -12.45 -0.32 -16.22
CA PHE A 86 -11.90 1.01 -16.47
C PHE A 86 -11.99 1.92 -15.24
N VAL A 87 -13.15 1.96 -14.58
CA VAL A 87 -13.34 2.73 -13.34
C VAL A 87 -12.41 2.23 -12.23
N SER A 88 -12.29 0.91 -12.04
CA SER A 88 -11.38 0.39 -11.01
C SER A 88 -9.92 0.75 -11.31
N GLY A 89 -9.49 0.68 -12.57
CA GLY A 89 -8.17 1.13 -12.99
C GLY A 89 -7.90 2.59 -12.61
N TRP A 90 -8.87 3.48 -12.83
CA TRP A 90 -8.77 4.89 -12.43
C TRP A 90 -8.72 5.08 -10.92
N VAL A 91 -9.58 4.37 -10.17
CA VAL A 91 -9.58 4.44 -8.70
C VAL A 91 -8.26 3.93 -8.12
N SER A 92 -7.74 2.79 -8.60
CA SER A 92 -6.45 2.27 -8.16
C SER A 92 -5.31 3.24 -8.49
N ALA A 93 -5.34 3.88 -9.67
CA ALA A 93 -4.29 4.82 -10.09
C ALA A 93 -4.32 6.15 -9.33
N THR A 94 -5.49 6.63 -8.92
CA THR A 94 -5.65 7.98 -8.35
C THR A 94 -5.88 8.00 -6.85
N VAL A 95 -6.64 7.05 -6.31
CA VAL A 95 -7.08 7.06 -4.91
C VAL A 95 -6.35 6.00 -4.09
N GLY A 96 -6.15 4.80 -4.66
CA GLY A 96 -5.67 3.62 -3.93
C GLY A 96 -4.33 3.84 -3.22
N PHE A 97 -3.43 4.62 -3.82
CA PHE A 97 -2.08 4.85 -3.28
C PHE A 97 -1.79 6.31 -2.90
N ALA A 98 -2.61 7.27 -3.33
CA ALA A 98 -2.35 8.68 -3.06
C ALA A 98 -2.57 9.04 -1.58
N ALA A 99 -3.63 8.54 -0.97
CA ALA A 99 -3.95 8.89 0.43
C ALA A 99 -2.90 8.39 1.44
N PRO A 100 -2.42 7.12 1.38
CA PRO A 100 -1.34 6.67 2.26
C PRO A 100 -0.02 7.44 2.05
N VAL A 101 0.32 7.75 0.79
CA VAL A 101 1.52 8.53 0.46
C VAL A 101 1.43 9.95 1.02
N ALA A 102 0.26 10.59 0.89
CA ALA A 102 0.02 11.90 1.47
C ALA A 102 0.15 11.89 2.99
N LEU A 103 -0.52 10.94 3.68
CA LEU A 103 -0.44 10.80 5.13
C LEU A 103 1.00 10.59 5.61
N ALA A 104 1.76 9.70 4.96
CA ALA A 104 3.16 9.47 5.30
C ALA A 104 4.03 10.73 5.12
N SER A 105 3.75 11.52 4.09
CA SER A 105 4.47 12.76 3.79
C SER A 105 4.13 13.88 4.78
N PHE A 106 2.88 13.96 5.23
CA PHE A 106 2.47 14.86 6.32
C PHE A 106 3.16 14.48 7.64
N ALA A 107 3.16 13.19 7.99
CA ALA A 107 3.87 12.72 9.18
C ALA A 107 5.37 13.07 9.11
N PHE A 108 6.01 12.90 7.96
CA PHE A 108 7.40 13.34 7.76
C PHE A 108 7.58 14.85 8.03
N GLY A 109 6.66 15.68 7.50
CA GLY A 109 6.68 17.13 7.75
C GLY A 109 6.51 17.49 9.23
N GLU A 110 5.62 16.79 9.96
CA GLU A 110 5.46 16.96 11.41
C GLU A 110 6.74 16.59 12.18
N TYR A 111 7.35 15.44 11.84
CA TYR A 111 8.63 15.04 12.45
C TYR A 111 9.74 16.05 12.17
N LEU A 112 9.81 16.58 10.94
CA LEU A 112 10.83 17.56 10.58
C LEU A 112 10.60 18.89 11.29
N ASN A 113 9.34 19.30 11.51
CA ASN A 113 9.01 20.53 12.23
C ASN A 113 9.45 20.47 13.69
N ASN A 114 9.40 19.29 14.32
CA ASN A 114 9.95 19.08 15.66
C ASN A 114 11.47 19.28 15.75
N ILE A 115 12.20 19.12 14.64
CA ILE A 115 13.66 19.29 14.56
C ILE A 115 14.03 20.71 14.10
N VAL A 116 13.29 21.24 13.12
CA VAL A 116 13.46 22.59 12.56
C VAL A 116 12.14 23.34 12.71
N PRO A 117 11.94 24.02 13.86
CA PRO A 117 10.69 24.73 14.13
C PRO A 117 10.43 25.84 13.13
N GLY A 118 9.17 25.99 12.71
CA GLY A 118 8.72 27.06 11.82
C GLY A 118 8.65 26.71 10.33
N ILE A 119 8.98 25.47 9.95
CA ILE A 119 8.75 25.00 8.57
C ILE A 119 7.26 24.81 8.28
N ASN A 120 6.85 25.08 7.04
CA ASN A 120 5.50 24.78 6.58
C ASN A 120 5.38 23.29 6.23
N ILE A 121 4.52 22.59 6.97
CA ILE A 121 4.32 21.13 6.85
C ILE A 121 3.76 20.76 5.47
N GLU A 122 2.82 21.52 4.93
CA GLU A 122 2.17 21.25 3.64
C GLU A 122 3.17 21.34 2.47
N HIS A 123 3.97 22.41 2.43
CA HIS A 123 5.00 22.56 1.39
C HIS A 123 6.09 21.49 1.50
N THR A 124 6.45 21.09 2.72
CA THR A 124 7.42 20.02 2.97
C THR A 124 6.88 18.68 2.48
N ALA A 125 5.63 18.36 2.81
CA ALA A 125 4.95 17.14 2.37
C ALA A 125 4.79 17.10 0.84
N ALA A 126 4.38 18.20 0.21
CA ALA A 126 4.29 18.28 -1.25
C ALA A 126 5.67 18.13 -1.92
N GLY A 127 6.70 18.77 -1.35
CA GLY A 127 8.08 18.69 -1.85
C GLY A 127 8.64 17.27 -1.81
N ILE A 128 8.47 16.56 -0.68
CA ILE A 128 8.98 15.18 -0.57
C ILE A 128 8.25 14.23 -1.53
N VAL A 129 6.92 14.38 -1.70
CA VAL A 129 6.17 13.62 -2.70
C VAL A 129 6.72 13.89 -4.09
N ALA A 130 6.89 15.15 -4.48
CA ALA A 130 7.40 15.52 -5.80
C ALA A 130 8.80 14.95 -6.07
N VAL A 131 9.72 15.03 -5.08
CA VAL A 131 11.08 14.47 -5.19
C VAL A 131 11.02 12.95 -5.37
N ILE A 132 10.25 12.25 -4.53
CA ILE A 132 10.12 10.79 -4.62
C ILE A 132 9.50 10.40 -5.96
N THR A 133 8.45 11.08 -6.41
CA THR A 133 7.82 10.83 -7.71
C THR A 133 8.82 11.04 -8.85
N LEU A 134 9.61 12.12 -8.83
CA LEU A 134 10.64 12.38 -9.83
C LEU A 134 11.68 11.25 -9.89
N ILE A 135 12.15 10.77 -8.74
CA ILE A 135 13.10 9.63 -8.66
C ILE A 135 12.50 8.39 -9.34
N HIS A 136 11.22 8.10 -9.08
CA HIS A 136 10.52 6.95 -9.66
C HIS A 136 10.21 7.11 -11.15
N CYS A 137 10.02 8.35 -11.64
CA CYS A 137 9.80 8.65 -13.05
C CYS A 137 11.06 8.59 -13.92
N ILE A 138 12.25 8.86 -13.36
CA ILE A 138 13.50 8.95 -14.13
C ILE A 138 14.03 7.58 -14.57
N SER A 139 13.94 6.53 -13.74
CA SER A 139 14.43 5.20 -14.12
C SER A 139 13.87 4.10 -13.22
N LEU A 140 13.30 3.06 -13.85
CA LEU A 140 12.89 1.83 -13.17
C LEU A 140 14.06 1.14 -12.43
N LYS A 141 15.30 1.30 -12.91
CA LYS A 141 16.51 0.82 -12.21
C LYS A 141 16.82 1.67 -10.98
N ALA A 142 16.66 2.99 -11.05
CA ALA A 142 16.91 3.88 -9.90
C ALA A 142 15.89 3.65 -8.79
N GLY A 143 14.60 3.49 -9.13
CA GLY A 143 13.55 3.13 -8.17
C GLY A 143 13.80 1.78 -7.50
N SER A 144 14.20 0.76 -8.28
CA SER A 144 14.55 -0.55 -7.71
C SER A 144 15.78 -0.51 -6.79
N ILE A 145 16.81 0.28 -7.11
CA ILE A 145 17.99 0.45 -6.26
C ILE A 145 17.64 1.20 -4.97
N PHE A 146 16.84 2.27 -5.06
CA PHE A 146 16.37 3.02 -3.90
C PHE A 146 15.56 2.11 -2.95
N GLN A 147 14.59 1.37 -3.50
CA GLN A 147 13.79 0.41 -2.73
C GLN A 147 14.67 -0.63 -2.03
N ASN A 148 15.66 -1.19 -2.73
CA ASN A 148 16.55 -2.20 -2.17
C ASN A 148 17.44 -1.64 -1.05
N ILE A 149 17.91 -0.39 -1.16
CA ILE A 149 18.73 0.25 -0.11
C ILE A 149 17.89 0.59 1.11
N SER A 150 16.65 1.05 0.93
CA SER A 150 15.77 1.39 2.05
C SER A 150 15.16 0.17 2.75
N THR A 151 15.05 -0.97 2.05
CA THR A 151 14.40 -2.19 2.55
C THR A 151 15.40 -3.27 3.00
N SER A 152 16.68 -3.20 2.60
CA SER A 152 17.74 -4.11 3.08
C SER A 152 18.34 -3.62 4.39
#